data_AF-A0A1G1XZZ5-F1
#
_entry.id   AF-A0A1G1XZZ5-F1
#
_cell.length_a   1.000
_cell.length_b   1.000
_cell.length_c   1.000
_cell.angle_alpha   90.00
_cell.angle_beta   90.00
_cell.angle_gamma   90.00
#
_symmetry.space_group_name_H-M   'P 1'
#
loop_
_entity.id
_entity.type
_entity.pdbx_description
1 polymer ?
#
loop_
_entity_poly.entity_id
_entity_poly.type
_entity_poly.pdbx_seq_one_letter_code
_entity_poly.pdbx_strand_id
1 'polypeptide(L)'
;MSEPKYLPNNKENKLYSPKNIVDLITKTKNEAGNDEKFYKNPKNNKLIEMQYASALAVAIYSSTGDKYYIYPTENPDIHFIEQKSINKRQIGFSVEIMTLFNYETHSFDQNYEQLADLVWQKKGKADYDRTELLLISRLNCWFDIDKFINAMEKYKWKFLRVWLGIYKSESKWDFFEIIPPQDEKNVKIAADLNNAF
;
A
#
# COMPACT_ATOMS: atom_id res chain seq x y z
N MET A 1 0.63 11.74 22.05
CA MET A 1 0.75 10.28 22.13
C MET A 1 -0.60 9.70 21.74
N SER A 2 -0.73 9.11 20.55
CA SER A 2 -1.99 8.48 20.11
C SER A 2 -2.14 7.12 20.81
N GLU A 3 -3.32 6.86 21.36
CA GLU A 3 -3.65 5.57 21.99
C GLU A 3 -3.42 4.40 21.02
N PRO A 4 -2.99 3.22 21.50
CA PRO A 4 -2.89 2.03 20.66
C PRO A 4 -4.28 1.67 20.12
N LYS A 5 -4.44 1.71 18.79
CA LYS A 5 -5.69 1.34 18.13
C LYS A 5 -5.87 -0.16 18.19
N TYR A 6 -6.86 -0.58 18.97
CA TYR A 6 -7.26 -1.97 19.09
C TYR A 6 -8.18 -2.34 17.93
N LEU A 7 -7.87 -3.45 17.26
CA LEU A 7 -8.65 -3.94 16.14
C LEU A 7 -9.83 -4.81 16.59
N PRO A 8 -10.90 -4.91 15.78
CA PRO A 8 -12.04 -5.78 16.07
C PRO A 8 -11.57 -7.22 16.24
N ASN A 9 -12.19 -7.91 17.22
CA ASN A 9 -11.79 -9.22 17.70
C ASN A 9 -12.04 -10.29 16.62
N ASN A 10 -11.05 -10.55 15.77
CA ASN A 10 -11.22 -11.45 14.63
C ASN A 10 -11.03 -12.91 15.06
N LYS A 11 -12.15 -13.63 15.18
CA LYS A 11 -12.16 -15.10 15.17
C LYS A 11 -11.87 -15.56 13.72
N GLU A 12 -10.91 -16.47 13.60
CA GLU A 12 -10.54 -17.28 12.41
C GLU A 12 -9.55 -16.69 11.37
N ASN A 13 -8.29 -17.17 11.46
CA ASN A 13 -7.37 -17.67 10.42
C ASN A 13 -7.10 -16.92 9.10
N LYS A 14 -7.63 -15.73 8.83
CA LYS A 14 -7.32 -14.97 7.59
C LYS A 14 -6.12 -14.03 7.71
N LEU A 15 -5.12 -14.37 8.53
CA LEU A 15 -3.87 -13.61 8.62
C LEU A 15 -2.84 -14.20 7.67
N TYR A 16 -2.25 -13.36 6.83
CA TYR A 16 -1.26 -13.75 5.85
C TYR A 16 0.07 -13.09 6.15
N SER A 17 1.14 -13.88 6.22
CA SER A 17 2.48 -13.31 6.13
C SER A 17 2.78 -12.88 4.69
N PRO A 18 3.72 -11.95 4.44
CA PRO A 18 4.15 -11.61 3.09
C PRO A 18 4.55 -12.84 2.26
N LYS A 19 5.21 -13.82 2.89
CA LYS A 19 5.56 -15.09 2.24
C LYS A 19 4.34 -15.88 1.76
N ASN A 20 3.30 -16.00 2.60
CA ASN A 20 2.08 -16.72 2.20
C ASN A 20 1.37 -16.06 1.01
N ILE A 21 1.47 -14.73 0.89
CA ILE A 21 0.88 -13.98 -0.23
C ILE A 21 1.64 -14.25 -1.52
N VAL A 22 2.97 -14.26 -1.48
CA VAL A 22 3.82 -14.62 -2.64
C VAL A 22 3.48 -16.02 -3.15
N ASP A 23 3.35 -16.99 -2.25
CA ASP A 23 2.98 -18.36 -2.60
C ASP A 23 1.60 -18.42 -3.27
N LEU A 24 0.62 -17.69 -2.72
CA LEU A 24 -0.75 -17.63 -3.23
C LEU A 24 -0.81 -17.00 -4.62
N ILE A 25 -0.13 -15.87 -4.83
CA ILE A 25 -0.03 -15.19 -6.14
C ILE A 25 0.61 -16.11 -7.17
N THR A 26 1.72 -16.76 -6.82
CA THR A 26 2.43 -17.66 -7.73
C THR A 26 1.53 -18.80 -8.19
N LYS A 27 0.81 -19.43 -7.25
CA LYS A 27 -0.17 -20.47 -7.55
C LYS A 27 -1.26 -19.97 -8.50
N THR A 28 -1.88 -18.82 -8.19
CA THR A 28 -2.98 -18.29 -9.01
C THR A 28 -2.52 -17.82 -10.39
N LYS A 29 -1.31 -17.29 -10.53
CA LYS A 29 -0.70 -16.96 -11.82
C LYS A 29 -0.50 -18.21 -12.69
N ASN A 30 -0.01 -19.29 -12.09
CA ASN A 30 0.16 -20.57 -12.80
C ASN A 30 -1.19 -21.12 -13.29
N GLU A 31 -2.24 -21.02 -12.48
CA GLU A 31 -3.61 -21.40 -12.86
C GLU A 31 -4.18 -20.51 -13.98
N ALA A 32 -3.85 -19.22 -14.01
CA ALA A 32 -4.28 -18.28 -15.05
C ALA A 32 -3.54 -18.46 -16.39
N GLY A 33 -2.37 -19.09 -16.37
CA GLY A 33 -1.54 -19.41 -17.54
C GLY A 33 -0.64 -18.28 -18.04
N ASN A 34 -0.84 -17.04 -17.60
CA ASN A 34 0.12 -15.93 -17.73
C ASN A 34 -0.23 -14.74 -16.81
N ASP A 35 0.72 -13.80 -16.67
CA ASP A 35 0.60 -12.62 -15.82
C ASP A 35 -0.48 -11.64 -16.29
N GLU A 36 -0.62 -11.45 -17.60
CA GLU A 36 -1.61 -10.52 -18.16
C GLU A 36 -3.04 -10.92 -17.79
N LYS A 37 -3.38 -12.21 -17.93
CA LYS A 37 -4.69 -12.75 -17.53
C LYS A 37 -4.93 -12.64 -16.03
N PHE A 38 -3.88 -12.82 -15.23
CA PHE A 38 -3.98 -12.65 -13.79
C PHE A 38 -4.35 -11.21 -13.41
N TYR A 39 -3.65 -10.22 -13.97
CA TYR A 39 -3.85 -8.80 -13.62
C TYR A 39 -5.09 -8.17 -14.26
N LYS A 40 -5.60 -8.71 -15.36
CA LYS A 40 -6.85 -8.24 -16.00
C LYS A 40 -8.13 -8.86 -15.41
N ASN A 41 -8.02 -9.88 -14.55
CA ASN A 41 -9.19 -10.56 -13.98
C ASN A 41 -9.67 -9.87 -12.69
N PRO A 42 -10.88 -9.29 -12.66
CA PRO A 42 -11.40 -8.59 -11.48
C PRO A 42 -11.50 -9.44 -10.22
N LYS A 43 -11.62 -10.78 -10.36
CA LYS A 43 -11.66 -11.70 -9.21
C LYS A 43 -10.34 -11.70 -8.43
N ASN A 44 -9.24 -11.28 -9.06
CA ASN A 44 -7.92 -11.25 -8.45
C ASN A 44 -7.61 -9.90 -7.77
N ASN A 45 -8.49 -8.90 -7.85
CA ASN A 45 -8.24 -7.56 -7.30
C ASN A 45 -7.80 -7.61 -5.85
N LYS A 46 -8.46 -8.45 -5.02
CA LYS A 46 -8.08 -8.56 -3.61
C LYS A 46 -6.68 -9.14 -3.40
N LEU A 47 -6.32 -10.13 -4.20
CA LEU A 47 -5.00 -10.75 -4.16
C LEU A 47 -3.92 -9.78 -4.67
N ILE A 48 -4.26 -8.94 -5.63
CA ILE A 48 -3.40 -7.87 -6.15
C ILE A 48 -3.19 -6.78 -5.09
N GLU A 49 -4.24 -6.36 -4.36
CA GLU A 49 -4.11 -5.48 -3.20
C GLU A 49 -3.18 -6.06 -2.14
N MET A 50 -3.38 -7.34 -1.81
CA MET A 50 -2.52 -8.07 -0.88
C MET A 50 -1.07 -8.14 -1.38
N GLN A 51 -0.83 -8.23 -2.70
CA GLN A 51 0.52 -8.15 -3.28
C GLN A 51 1.21 -6.84 -2.89
N TYR A 52 0.55 -5.69 -3.09
CA TYR A 52 1.15 -4.40 -2.76
C TYR A 52 1.35 -4.22 -1.26
N ALA A 53 0.37 -4.65 -0.46
CA ALA A 53 0.49 -4.70 0.99
C ALA A 53 1.69 -5.55 1.43
N SER A 54 1.92 -6.70 0.80
CA SER A 54 3.04 -7.59 1.12
C SER A 54 4.40 -6.94 0.83
N ALA A 55 4.53 -6.27 -0.31
CA ALA A 55 5.74 -5.55 -0.67
C ALA A 55 6.01 -4.39 0.30
N LEU A 56 4.96 -3.64 0.69
CA LEU A 56 5.08 -2.59 1.70
C LEU A 56 5.47 -3.15 3.07
N ALA A 57 4.86 -4.25 3.53
CA ALA A 57 5.20 -4.85 4.82
C ALA A 57 6.67 -5.30 4.87
N VAL A 58 7.21 -5.79 3.75
CA VAL A 58 8.65 -6.09 3.61
C VAL A 58 9.48 -4.80 3.68
N ALA A 59 9.06 -3.73 3.01
CA ALA A 59 9.75 -2.43 3.07
C ALA A 59 9.82 -1.84 4.48
N ILE A 60 8.72 -1.93 5.23
CA ILE A 60 8.69 -1.51 6.64
C ILE A 60 9.65 -2.38 7.45
N TYR A 61 9.61 -3.70 7.29
CA TYR A 61 10.53 -4.60 8.01
C TYR A 61 12.00 -4.28 7.72
N SER A 62 12.36 -4.04 6.46
CA SER A 62 13.73 -3.69 6.08
C SER A 62 14.21 -2.35 6.64
N SER A 63 13.30 -1.40 6.89
CA SER A 63 13.64 -0.07 7.38
C SER A 63 13.58 0.06 8.91
N THR A 64 12.60 -0.57 9.56
CA THR A 64 12.36 -0.41 11.00
C THR A 64 12.54 -1.69 11.82
N GLY A 65 12.58 -2.86 11.16
CA GLY A 65 12.56 -4.16 11.83
C GLY A 65 11.17 -4.61 12.27
N ASP A 66 10.13 -3.80 12.07
CA ASP A 66 8.75 -4.14 12.44
C ASP A 66 8.13 -5.12 11.45
N LYS A 67 7.52 -6.18 11.98
CA LYS A 67 6.89 -7.23 11.18
C LYS A 67 5.37 -7.12 11.26
N TYR A 68 4.75 -7.12 10.09
CA TYR A 68 3.30 -7.03 9.94
C TYR A 68 2.75 -8.24 9.19
N TYR A 69 1.59 -8.71 9.66
CA TYR A 69 0.73 -9.65 8.96
C TYR A 69 -0.40 -8.88 8.30
N ILE A 70 -0.91 -9.41 7.21
CA ILE A 70 -1.90 -8.77 6.36
C ILE A 70 -3.22 -9.46 6.57
N TYR A 71 -4.23 -8.68 6.90
CA TYR A 71 -5.61 -9.10 7.03
C TYR A 71 -6.46 -8.41 5.97
N PRO A 72 -7.02 -9.14 4.99
CA PRO A 72 -7.84 -8.54 3.94
C PRO A 72 -9.24 -8.17 4.47
N THR A 73 -9.70 -6.97 4.15
CA THR A 73 -11.04 -6.46 4.51
C THR A 73 -11.72 -5.75 3.33
N GLU A 74 -13.03 -5.54 3.39
CA GLU A 74 -13.73 -4.77 2.35
C GLU A 74 -13.68 -3.25 2.61
N ASN A 75 -13.58 -2.85 3.89
CA ASN A 75 -13.40 -1.45 4.28
C ASN A 75 -12.80 -1.37 5.70
N PRO A 76 -11.58 -0.86 5.88
CA PRO A 76 -10.62 -0.45 4.84
C PRO A 76 -10.18 -1.60 3.92
N ASP A 77 -9.42 -1.35 2.86
CA ASP A 77 -8.95 -2.41 1.96
C ASP A 77 -8.13 -3.47 2.72
N ILE A 78 -7.14 -3.10 3.54
CA ILE A 78 -6.28 -4.04 4.26
C ILE A 78 -6.08 -3.57 5.71
N HIS A 79 -5.87 -4.49 6.64
CA HIS A 79 -5.28 -4.19 7.95
C HIS A 79 -3.90 -4.84 8.08
N PHE A 80 -2.94 -4.07 8.58
CA PHE A 80 -1.63 -4.53 9.03
C PHE A 80 -1.68 -4.83 10.51
N ILE A 81 -1.40 -6.07 10.89
CA ILE A 81 -1.40 -6.55 12.27
C ILE A 81 0.04 -6.77 12.71
N GLU A 82 0.47 -6.13 13.79
CA GLU A 82 1.83 -6.30 14.31
C GLU A 82 2.05 -7.76 14.76
N GLN A 83 3.18 -8.37 14.39
CA GLN A 83 3.46 -9.77 14.72
C GLN A 83 3.39 -10.05 16.22
N LYS A 84 3.91 -9.14 17.05
CA LYS A 84 3.90 -9.27 18.53
C LYS A 84 2.49 -9.35 19.12
N SER A 85 1.48 -8.94 18.36
CA SER A 85 0.09 -8.85 18.79
C SER A 85 -0.75 -10.09 18.46
N ILE A 86 -0.27 -11.00 17.62
CA ILE A 86 -1.04 -12.18 17.14
C ILE A 86 -1.41 -13.14 18.28
N ASN A 87 -0.61 -13.18 19.34
CA ASN A 87 -0.85 -13.99 20.55
C ASN A 87 -1.34 -13.16 21.74
N LYS A 88 -1.69 -11.89 21.52
CA LYS A 88 -2.13 -10.92 22.53
C LYS A 88 -3.31 -10.12 21.98
N ARG A 89 -3.54 -8.90 22.50
CA ARG A 89 -4.48 -7.95 21.87
C ARG A 89 -3.90 -7.52 20.53
N GLN A 90 -4.71 -7.64 19.48
CA GLN A 90 -4.34 -7.26 18.11
C GLN A 90 -4.19 -5.74 18.01
N ILE A 91 -2.93 -5.29 17.91
CA ILE A 91 -2.56 -3.92 17.57
C ILE A 91 -2.20 -3.93 16.09
N GLY A 92 -2.73 -2.95 15.38
CA GLY A 92 -2.49 -2.80 13.97
C GLY A 92 -3.14 -1.55 13.44
N PHE A 93 -2.94 -1.32 12.15
CA PHE A 93 -3.47 -0.18 11.44
C PHE A 93 -4.04 -0.60 10.10
N SER A 94 -4.99 0.19 9.66
CA SER A 94 -5.69 0.12 8.38
C SER A 94 -4.91 0.75 7.23
N VAL A 95 -5.08 0.17 6.05
CA VAL A 95 -4.39 0.54 4.82
C VAL A 95 -5.41 0.56 3.68
N GLU A 96 -5.56 1.72 3.04
CA GLU A 96 -6.25 1.87 1.76
C GLU A 96 -5.25 1.72 0.63
N ILE A 97 -5.62 1.01 -0.42
CA ILE A 97 -4.74 0.72 -1.55
C ILE A 97 -5.33 1.33 -2.81
N MET A 98 -4.50 2.10 -3.51
CA MET A 98 -4.84 2.76 -4.76
C MET A 98 -3.83 2.35 -5.82
N THR A 99 -4.28 1.57 -6.81
CA THR A 99 -3.49 1.27 -8.00
C THR A 99 -3.86 2.27 -9.08
N LEU A 100 -2.91 3.11 -9.48
CA LEU A 100 -3.19 4.21 -10.40
C LEU A 100 -2.92 3.84 -11.86
N PHE A 101 -1.94 2.98 -12.14
CA PHE A 101 -1.59 2.59 -13.51
C PHE A 101 -1.14 1.14 -13.61
N ASN A 102 -1.48 0.50 -14.73
CA ASN A 102 -0.87 -0.76 -15.10
C ASN A 102 0.25 -0.48 -16.10
N TYR A 103 1.50 -0.65 -15.65
CA TYR A 103 2.74 -0.46 -16.41
C TYR A 103 2.71 -1.11 -17.80
N GLU A 104 2.00 -2.24 -17.95
CA GLU A 104 1.91 -2.97 -19.22
C GLU A 104 0.95 -2.34 -20.22
N THR A 105 0.06 -1.43 -19.80
CA THR A 105 -1.02 -0.93 -20.66
C THR A 105 -0.95 0.57 -20.91
N HIS A 106 -0.44 1.36 -19.96
CA HIS A 106 -0.39 2.82 -20.09
C HIS A 106 0.81 3.39 -19.31
N SER A 107 1.67 4.15 -19.98
CA SER A 107 2.67 4.97 -19.30
C SER A 107 1.99 6.19 -18.68
N PHE A 108 2.30 6.50 -17.42
CA PHE A 108 1.89 7.76 -16.81
C PHE A 108 2.47 8.93 -17.59
N ASP A 109 1.60 9.84 -18.02
CA ASP A 109 1.88 10.98 -18.90
C ASP A 109 2.49 12.19 -18.17
N GLN A 110 2.85 12.03 -16.90
CA GLN A 110 3.36 13.07 -16.01
C GLN A 110 2.32 14.16 -15.67
N ASN A 111 1.02 13.90 -15.84
CA ASN A 111 -0.03 14.79 -15.38
C ASN A 111 -0.32 14.62 -13.88
N TYR A 112 0.53 15.21 -13.04
CA TYR A 112 0.44 15.11 -11.57
C TYR A 112 -0.86 15.68 -11.00
N GLU A 113 -1.41 16.74 -11.60
CA GLU A 113 -2.66 17.37 -11.17
C GLU A 113 -3.86 16.42 -11.35
N GLN A 114 -3.93 15.74 -12.50
CA GLN A 114 -4.96 14.74 -12.76
C GLN A 114 -4.80 13.52 -11.84
N LEU A 115 -3.55 13.11 -11.60
CA LEU A 115 -3.27 12.00 -10.70
C LEU A 115 -3.73 12.31 -9.26
N ALA A 116 -3.38 13.51 -8.79
CA ALA A 116 -3.75 14.00 -7.48
C ALA A 116 -5.27 14.07 -7.31
N ASP A 117 -5.98 14.60 -8.32
CA ASP A 117 -7.44 14.59 -8.31
C ASP A 117 -8.00 13.18 -8.27
N LEU A 118 -7.51 12.26 -9.11
CA LEU A 118 -7.99 10.88 -9.13
C LEU A 118 -7.85 10.19 -7.77
N VAL A 119 -6.70 10.37 -7.10
CA VAL A 119 -6.47 9.86 -5.74
C VAL A 119 -7.48 10.46 -4.77
N TRP A 120 -7.65 11.78 -4.80
CA TRP A 120 -8.58 12.48 -3.91
C TRP A 120 -10.03 12.05 -4.11
N GLN A 121 -10.49 11.98 -5.36
CA GLN A 121 -11.86 11.59 -5.72
C GLN A 121 -12.19 10.17 -5.26
N LYS A 122 -11.25 9.23 -5.44
CA LYS A 122 -11.49 7.82 -5.15
C LYS A 122 -11.40 7.47 -3.67
N LYS A 123 -10.43 8.04 -2.95
CA LYS A 123 -10.12 7.63 -1.56
C LYS A 123 -9.99 8.80 -0.60
N GLY A 124 -9.57 9.97 -1.06
CA GLY A 124 -9.37 11.13 -0.18
C GLY A 124 -10.65 11.79 0.35
N LYS A 125 -11.76 11.73 -0.39
CA LYS A 125 -13.06 12.28 0.05
C LYS A 125 -13.71 11.52 1.20
N ALA A 126 -13.42 10.24 1.33
CA ALA A 126 -14.09 9.41 2.29
C ALA A 126 -13.54 9.64 3.70
N ASP A 127 -14.44 9.90 4.66
CA ASP A 127 -14.08 10.07 6.07
C ASP A 127 -14.07 8.70 6.75
N TYR A 128 -12.97 7.99 6.56
CA TYR A 128 -12.75 6.76 7.28
C TYR A 128 -11.94 7.12 8.51
N ASP A 129 -12.60 7.44 9.64
CA ASP A 129 -12.00 7.61 10.99
C ASP A 129 -11.01 6.51 11.40
N ARG A 130 -10.96 5.46 10.59
CA ARG A 130 -10.22 4.23 10.81
C ARG A 130 -9.07 4.05 9.86
N THR A 131 -8.89 4.76 8.74
CA THR A 131 -7.76 4.55 7.80
C THR A 131 -6.53 5.39 8.16
N GLU A 132 -5.42 4.72 8.46
CA GLU A 132 -4.18 5.39 8.88
C GLU A 132 -3.21 5.60 7.72
N LEU A 133 -3.29 4.74 6.70
CA LEU A 133 -2.37 4.75 5.57
C LEU A 133 -3.09 4.65 4.22
N LEU A 134 -2.69 5.49 3.26
CA LEU A 134 -2.93 5.28 1.83
C LEU A 134 -1.67 4.75 1.14
N LEU A 135 -1.76 3.62 0.45
CA LEU A 135 -0.72 3.08 -0.43
C LEU A 135 -1.08 3.37 -1.90
N ILE A 136 -0.25 4.13 -2.57
CA ILE A 136 -0.34 4.38 -4.02
C ILE A 136 0.66 3.47 -4.72
N SER A 137 0.22 2.59 -5.61
CA SER A 137 1.09 1.59 -6.26
C SER A 137 1.13 1.70 -7.79
N ARG A 138 2.24 1.21 -8.37
CA ARG A 138 2.53 1.06 -9.80
C ARG A 138 2.72 2.36 -10.59
N LEU A 139 3.52 3.25 -10.04
CA LEU A 139 4.01 4.41 -10.78
C LEU A 139 5.26 4.05 -11.58
N ASN A 140 5.47 4.73 -12.71
CA ASN A 140 6.61 4.52 -13.59
C ASN A 140 7.93 4.98 -12.92
N CYS A 141 9.07 4.47 -13.40
CA CYS A 141 10.39 4.78 -12.84
C CYS A 141 10.84 6.24 -13.02
N TRP A 142 10.06 7.07 -13.72
CA TRP A 142 10.30 8.50 -13.93
C TRP A 142 9.32 9.38 -13.15
N PHE A 143 8.68 8.83 -12.12
CA PHE A 143 7.74 9.57 -11.28
C PHE A 143 8.47 10.58 -10.40
N ASP A 144 8.07 11.86 -10.53
CA ASP A 144 8.57 12.97 -9.72
C ASP A 144 7.70 13.13 -8.47
N ILE A 145 8.24 12.74 -7.33
CA ILE A 145 7.54 12.73 -6.05
C ILE A 145 7.23 14.16 -5.59
N ASP A 146 8.15 15.09 -5.79
CA ASP A 146 7.98 16.48 -5.36
C ASP A 146 6.83 17.13 -6.12
N LYS A 147 6.73 16.88 -7.44
CA LYS A 147 5.59 17.36 -8.23
C LYS A 147 4.27 16.75 -7.79
N PHE A 148 4.25 15.47 -7.44
CA PHE A 148 3.04 14.84 -6.93
C PHE A 148 2.61 15.41 -5.58
N ILE A 149 3.56 15.62 -4.67
CA ILE A 149 3.30 16.25 -3.37
C ILE A 149 2.72 17.64 -3.58
N ASN A 150 3.35 18.48 -4.41
CA ASN A 150 2.87 19.82 -4.74
C ASN A 150 1.44 19.80 -5.31
N ALA A 151 1.15 18.89 -6.25
CA ALA A 151 -0.20 18.74 -6.82
C ALA A 151 -1.24 18.29 -5.77
N MET A 152 -0.81 17.54 -4.76
CA MET A 152 -1.67 17.09 -3.67
C MET A 152 -1.84 18.11 -2.54
N GLU A 153 -0.99 19.14 -2.42
CA GLU A 153 -1.05 20.15 -1.34
C GLU A 153 -2.39 20.89 -1.29
N LYS A 154 -3.08 21.02 -2.43
CA LYS A 154 -4.40 21.68 -2.51
C LYS A 154 -5.55 20.88 -1.88
N TYR A 155 -5.34 19.59 -1.58
CA TYR A 155 -6.36 18.71 -1.00
C TYR A 155 -6.20 18.55 0.51
N LYS A 156 -7.33 18.40 1.22
CA LYS A 156 -7.35 18.19 2.67
C LYS A 156 -7.12 16.71 3.02
N TRP A 157 -5.87 16.30 3.10
CA TRP A 157 -5.50 14.93 3.45
C TRP A 157 -6.15 14.45 4.76
N LYS A 158 -6.72 13.25 4.72
CA LYS A 158 -7.31 12.58 5.90
C LYS A 158 -6.46 11.43 6.45
N PHE A 159 -5.45 10.98 5.70
CA PHE A 159 -4.56 9.90 6.10
C PHE A 159 -3.42 10.43 6.98
N LEU A 160 -2.97 9.61 7.95
CA LEU A 160 -1.82 9.95 8.78
C LEU A 160 -0.50 9.80 8.02
N ARG A 161 -0.47 8.86 7.07
CA ARG A 161 0.70 8.53 6.24
C ARG A 161 0.24 8.15 4.85
N VAL A 162 1.13 8.32 3.89
CA VAL A 162 0.93 7.92 2.50
C VAL A 162 2.21 7.23 2.05
N TRP A 163 2.11 5.99 1.60
CA TRP A 163 3.22 5.26 1.02
C TRP A 163 3.06 5.26 -0.48
N LEU A 164 4.10 5.69 -1.19
CA LEU A 164 4.14 5.72 -2.64
C LEU A 164 5.06 4.60 -3.13
N GLY A 165 4.51 3.60 -3.81
CA GLY A 165 5.22 2.48 -4.41
C GLY A 165 5.50 2.69 -5.90
N ILE A 166 6.77 2.82 -6.26
CA ILE A 166 7.26 2.87 -7.63
C ILE A 166 7.77 1.49 -8.02
N TYR A 167 7.30 0.96 -9.15
CA TYR A 167 7.77 -0.33 -9.66
C TYR A 167 8.87 -0.10 -10.70
N LYS A 168 10.07 -0.60 -10.42
CA LYS A 168 11.19 -0.63 -11.37
C LYS A 168 11.11 -1.91 -12.20
N SER A 169 11.53 -1.84 -13.46
CA SER A 169 11.48 -2.92 -14.45
C SER A 169 12.15 -4.24 -14.03
N GLU A 170 12.95 -4.24 -12.96
CA GLU A 170 13.64 -5.40 -12.39
C GLU A 170 12.84 -6.14 -11.31
N SER A 171 11.51 -6.01 -11.27
CA SER A 171 10.66 -6.56 -10.19
C SER A 171 10.89 -5.96 -8.81
N LYS A 172 11.58 -4.82 -8.75
CA LYS A 172 11.90 -4.12 -7.52
C LYS A 172 10.91 -2.99 -7.26
N TRP A 173 10.39 -2.93 -6.05
CA TRP A 173 9.61 -1.79 -5.57
C TRP A 173 10.51 -0.84 -4.82
N ASP A 174 10.36 0.46 -5.04
CA ASP A 174 10.83 1.48 -4.12
C ASP A 174 9.61 2.15 -3.48
N PHE A 175 9.70 2.38 -2.17
CA PHE A 175 8.61 2.93 -1.38
C PHE A 175 9.03 4.23 -0.70
N PHE A 176 8.20 5.26 -0.85
CA PHE A 176 8.44 6.57 -0.24
C PHE A 176 7.34 6.86 0.77
N GLU A 177 7.73 7.25 1.99
CA GLU A 177 6.79 7.65 3.03
C GLU A 177 6.58 9.17 2.95
N ILE A 178 5.36 9.55 2.60
CA ILE A 178 4.90 10.93 2.61
C ILE A 178 4.05 11.08 3.87
N ILE A 179 4.42 12.01 4.73
CA ILE A 179 3.63 12.35 5.91
C ILE A 179 2.84 13.61 5.52
N PRO A 180 1.50 13.52 5.38
CA PRO A 180 0.70 14.68 5.07
C PRO A 180 0.91 15.75 6.16
N PRO A 181 1.05 17.03 5.78
CA PRO A 181 1.17 18.11 6.73
C PRO A 181 -0.18 18.32 7.41
N GLN A 182 -0.47 17.51 8.43
CA GLN A 182 -1.52 17.82 9.39
C GLN A 182 -1.00 18.75 10.50
N ASP A 183 0.32 18.79 10.74
CA ASP A 183 1.02 19.68 11.68
C ASP A 183 2.54 19.70 11.38
N GLU A 184 3.01 20.61 10.51
CA GLU A 184 4.42 20.81 10.09
C GLU A 184 4.99 19.89 8.97
N LYS A 185 5.66 20.53 8.01
CA LYS A 185 6.23 19.97 6.78
C LYS A 185 7.38 19.00 7.06
N ASN A 186 7.17 17.69 6.90
CA ASN A 186 8.28 16.73 6.86
C ASN A 186 7.99 15.56 5.89
N VAL A 187 8.79 15.43 4.83
CA VAL A 187 8.84 14.22 3.99
C VAL A 187 10.01 13.37 4.48
N LYS A 188 9.82 12.05 4.67
CA LYS A 188 10.88 11.13 5.05
C LYS A 188 11.07 10.07 3.98
N ILE A 189 12.27 9.99 3.42
CA ILE A 189 12.62 8.91 2.50
C ILE A 189 12.78 7.62 3.32
N ALA A 190 11.99 6.61 3.00
CA ALA A 190 12.18 5.27 3.53
C ALA A 190 13.06 4.46 2.57
N ALA A 191 13.89 3.59 3.12
CA ALA A 191 15.10 3.02 2.51
C ALA A 191 14.92 2.36 1.12
N ASP A 192 16.00 2.42 0.33
CA ASP A 192 16.18 1.62 -0.89
C ASP A 192 16.16 0.10 -0.59
N LEU A 193 15.27 -0.64 -1.24
CA LEU A 193 15.05 -2.08 -1.06
C LEU A 193 16.15 -2.98 -1.68
N ASN A 194 17.42 -2.60 -1.61
CA ASN A 194 18.50 -3.31 -2.33
C ASN A 194 18.86 -4.71 -1.77
N ASN A 195 18.35 -5.12 -0.60
CA ASN A 195 18.75 -6.38 0.04
C ASN A 195 17.57 -7.22 0.59
N ALA A 196 16.35 -7.03 0.10
CA ALA A 196 15.18 -7.76 0.62
C ALA A 196 14.78 -8.99 -0.20
N PHE A 197 15.56 -9.36 -1.22
CA PHE A 197 15.37 -10.55 -2.05
C PHE A 197 16.69 -11.30 -2.21
#